data_AF-A0A858RCZ4-F1
#
_entry.id   AF-A0A858RCZ4-F1
#
_cell.length_a   1.000
_cell.length_b   1.000
_cell.length_c   1.000
_cell.angle_alpha   90.00
_cell.angle_beta   90.00
_cell.angle_gamma   90.00
#
_symmetry.space_group_name_H-M   'P 1'
#
loop_
_entity.id
_entity.type
_entity.pdbx_description
1 polymer ?
#
loop_
_entity_poly.entity_id
_entity_poly.type
_entity_poly.pdbx_seq_one_letter_code
_entity_poly.pdbx_strand_id
1 'polypeptide(L)'
;MSWKSVLASCGLLFAGLLPASAAGEGGYFDWANANGLVGVFAEPDADLDQDGITNLMAYAFDLAPVNDPEAWDKLPTLAMIGDPPEPVMIFVLPPEIPRDVSYVVEMITDGGKRIEIARKNGRGGWIGTGEISRQKLEDGCTQVTVQIPLEMEIPEVAKPLRLRVEFQP
;
A
#
# COMPACT_ATOMS: atom_id res chain seq x y z
N MET A 1 46.99 0.58 -47.40
CA MET A 1 45.88 1.02 -48.28
C MET A 1 45.20 -0.25 -48.76
N SER A 2 43.95 -0.60 -48.44
CA SER A 2 42.73 0.18 -48.31
C SER A 2 41.78 -0.55 -47.34
N TRP A 3 41.21 0.20 -46.38
CA TRP A 3 40.11 -0.22 -45.52
C TRP A 3 38.79 -0.17 -46.30
N LYS A 4 37.91 -1.15 -46.10
CA LYS A 4 36.48 -0.97 -46.30
C LYS A 4 35.71 -1.54 -45.12
N SER A 5 35.23 -0.61 -44.30
CA SER A 5 34.30 -0.78 -43.20
C SER A 5 32.91 -1.15 -43.73
N VAL A 6 32.23 -2.08 -43.08
CA VAL A 6 30.76 -2.20 -43.14
C VAL A 6 30.26 -2.15 -41.70
N LEU A 7 29.73 -0.98 -41.33
CA LEU A 7 28.96 -0.78 -40.11
C LEU A 7 27.58 -1.42 -40.31
N ALA A 8 27.31 -2.49 -39.58
CA ALA A 8 25.96 -3.00 -39.40
C ALA A 8 25.29 -2.18 -38.29
N SER A 9 24.45 -1.22 -38.68
CA SER A 9 23.59 -0.48 -37.76
C SER A 9 22.37 -1.34 -37.41
N CYS A 10 22.50 -2.17 -36.38
CA CYS A 10 21.33 -2.74 -35.70
C CYS A 10 20.68 -1.63 -34.87
N GLY A 11 19.68 -0.96 -35.46
CA GLY A 11 18.76 -0.09 -34.73
C GLY A 11 17.88 -0.93 -33.81
N LEU A 12 18.35 -1.17 -32.59
CA LEU A 12 17.49 -1.57 -31.48
C LEU A 12 16.67 -0.34 -31.08
N LEU A 13 15.46 -0.24 -31.62
CA LEU A 13 14.40 0.58 -31.05
C LEU A 13 14.02 -0.02 -29.69
N PHE A 14 14.75 0.37 -28.64
CA PHE A 14 14.22 0.35 -27.30
C PHE A 14 13.15 1.44 -27.24
N ALA A 15 11.91 1.10 -27.59
CA ALA A 15 10.77 1.82 -27.05
C ALA A 15 10.86 1.62 -25.54
N GLY A 16 11.14 2.72 -24.83
CA GLY A 16 11.37 2.73 -23.40
C GLY A 16 10.17 2.16 -22.66
N LEU A 17 10.32 0.92 -22.20
CA LEU A 17 9.74 0.52 -20.93
C LEU A 17 10.37 1.46 -19.90
N LEU A 18 9.64 2.50 -19.53
CA LEU A 18 9.94 3.24 -18.32
C LEU A 18 10.05 2.20 -17.20
N PRO A 19 11.18 2.10 -16.50
CA PRO A 19 11.21 1.27 -15.30
C PRO A 19 10.10 1.77 -14.39
N ALA A 20 9.26 0.85 -13.89
CA ALA A 20 8.42 1.10 -12.74
C ALA A 20 9.29 1.85 -11.72
N SER A 21 8.89 3.06 -11.36
CA SER A 21 9.73 3.98 -10.62
C SER A 21 10.24 3.28 -9.38
N ALA A 22 11.55 3.13 -9.29
CA ALA A 22 12.20 2.55 -8.14
C ALA A 22 11.75 3.28 -6.88
N ALA A 23 10.92 2.62 -6.06
CA ALA A 23 10.71 2.93 -4.65
C ALA A 23 11.99 2.67 -3.80
N GLY A 24 13.17 2.84 -4.42
CA GLY A 24 14.46 2.35 -3.92
C GLY A 24 15.36 3.41 -3.28
N GLU A 25 15.24 4.69 -3.63
CA GLU A 25 16.10 5.75 -3.03
C GLU A 25 15.41 7.12 -2.85
N GLY A 26 14.36 7.44 -3.60
CA GLY A 26 13.57 8.65 -3.41
C GLY A 26 12.46 8.43 -2.39
N GLY A 27 12.36 9.30 -1.38
CA GLY A 27 11.26 9.24 -0.41
C GLY A 27 9.93 9.60 -1.06
N TYR A 28 8.85 9.63 -0.28
CA TYR A 28 7.51 9.96 -0.79
C TYR A 28 7.45 11.16 -1.73
N PHE A 29 8.11 12.27 -1.39
CA PHE A 29 8.03 13.51 -2.19
C PHE A 29 8.67 13.36 -3.58
N ASP A 30 9.70 12.53 -3.72
CA ASP A 30 10.31 12.25 -5.01
C ASP A 30 9.38 11.40 -5.88
N TRP A 31 8.75 10.38 -5.28
CA TRP A 31 7.73 9.57 -5.95
C TRP A 31 6.51 10.41 -6.34
N ALA A 32 6.01 11.28 -5.46
CA ALA A 32 4.85 12.12 -5.71
C ALA A 32 5.13 13.08 -6.87
N ASN A 33 6.30 13.73 -6.86
CA ASN A 33 6.73 14.60 -7.95
C ASN A 33 6.89 13.84 -9.28
N ALA A 34 7.42 12.61 -9.26
CA ALA A 34 7.53 11.76 -10.44
C ALA A 34 6.16 11.34 -11.00
N ASN A 35 5.14 11.26 -10.16
CA ASN A 35 3.76 10.94 -10.54
C ASN A 35 2.87 12.19 -10.70
N GLY A 36 3.43 13.41 -10.73
CA GLY A 36 2.64 14.64 -10.91
C GLY A 36 1.64 14.92 -9.79
N LEU A 37 1.84 14.34 -8.61
CA LEU A 37 0.98 14.48 -7.43
C LEU A 37 1.50 15.60 -6.53
N VAL A 38 0.58 16.31 -5.86
CA VAL A 38 0.91 17.39 -4.94
C VAL A 38 0.46 17.03 -3.53
N GLY A 39 1.39 17.11 -2.56
CA GLY A 39 1.09 16.86 -1.16
C GLY A 39 0.85 15.39 -0.84
N VAL A 40 0.51 15.11 0.43
CA VAL A 40 0.23 13.76 0.96
C VAL A 40 -1.21 13.32 0.66
N PHE A 41 -2.09 14.30 0.46
CA PHE A 41 -3.51 14.10 0.27
C PHE A 41 -3.87 14.12 -1.20
N ALA A 42 -4.71 13.17 -1.62
CA ALA A 42 -5.27 13.17 -2.97
C ALA A 42 -6.24 14.34 -3.15
N GLU A 43 -6.49 14.73 -4.40
CA GLU A 43 -7.57 15.67 -4.69
C GLU A 43 -8.93 15.06 -4.29
N PRO A 44 -9.94 15.87 -3.91
CA PRO A 44 -11.19 15.37 -3.33
C PRO A 44 -11.96 14.36 -4.20
N ASP A 45 -11.73 14.34 -5.50
CA ASP A 45 -12.35 13.43 -6.47
C ASP A 45 -11.57 12.12 -6.66
N ALA A 46 -10.30 12.07 -6.27
CA ALA A 46 -9.48 10.86 -6.23
C ALA A 46 -9.48 10.20 -4.83
N ASP A 47 -9.98 10.91 -3.82
CA ASP A 47 -10.08 10.47 -2.43
C ASP A 47 -11.46 9.88 -2.11
N LEU A 48 -11.67 8.61 -2.50
CA LEU A 48 -12.97 7.94 -2.50
C LEU A 48 -13.67 7.91 -1.12
N ASP A 49 -12.92 7.95 -0.01
CA ASP A 49 -13.46 7.99 1.35
C ASP A 49 -13.24 9.34 2.07
N GLN A 50 -12.71 10.34 1.36
CA GLN A 50 -12.53 11.73 1.80
C GLN A 50 -11.65 11.87 3.06
N ASP A 51 -10.72 10.95 3.27
CA ASP A 51 -9.80 10.97 4.42
C ASP A 51 -8.45 11.63 4.10
N GLY A 52 -8.21 11.87 2.81
CA GLY A 52 -7.05 12.48 2.21
C GLY A 52 -5.78 11.61 2.29
N ILE A 53 -5.86 10.31 2.46
CA ILE A 53 -4.67 9.46 2.62
C ILE A 53 -4.26 8.80 1.30
N THR A 54 -5.04 8.95 0.24
CA THR A 54 -4.95 8.12 -0.97
C THR A 54 -3.61 8.21 -1.71
N ASN A 55 -2.94 9.38 -1.80
CA ASN A 55 -1.62 9.46 -2.44
C ASN A 55 -0.55 8.72 -1.63
N LEU A 56 -0.59 8.83 -0.30
CA LEU A 56 0.30 8.08 0.59
C LEU A 56 0.04 6.58 0.51
N MET A 57 -1.23 6.18 0.39
CA MET A 57 -1.61 4.80 0.18
C MET A 57 -1.07 4.29 -1.17
N ALA A 58 -1.22 5.04 -2.26
CA ALA A 58 -0.67 4.68 -3.55
C ALA A 58 0.85 4.50 -3.51
N TYR A 59 1.57 5.40 -2.83
CA TYR A 59 3.00 5.24 -2.57
C TYR A 59 3.31 3.96 -1.80
N ALA A 60 2.58 3.71 -0.72
CA ALA A 60 2.78 2.57 0.15
C ALA A 60 2.45 1.23 -0.51
N PHE A 61 1.75 1.22 -1.65
CA PHE A 61 1.40 0.03 -2.42
C PHE A 61 2.10 -0.03 -3.79
N ASP A 62 3.09 0.86 -4.02
CA ASP A 62 3.83 0.97 -5.29
C ASP A 62 2.92 1.08 -6.53
N LEU A 63 1.85 1.86 -6.39
CA LEU A 63 0.89 2.12 -7.45
C LEU A 63 1.32 3.32 -8.29
N ALA A 64 0.91 3.36 -9.56
CA ALA A 64 1.26 4.42 -10.51
C ALA A 64 0.01 5.18 -10.99
N PRO A 65 -0.63 6.00 -10.13
CA PRO A 65 -1.99 6.51 -10.35
C PRO A 65 -2.18 7.38 -11.60
N VAL A 66 -1.13 8.01 -12.12
CA VAL A 66 -1.20 8.79 -13.37
C VAL A 66 -1.03 7.94 -14.61
N ASN A 67 -0.24 6.86 -14.53
CA ASN A 67 0.06 5.98 -15.66
C ASN A 67 -0.88 4.76 -15.71
N ASP A 68 -1.67 4.56 -14.67
CA ASP A 68 -2.56 3.43 -14.48
C ASP A 68 -3.91 3.93 -13.92
N PRO A 69 -4.91 4.15 -14.78
CA PRO A 69 -6.24 4.63 -14.37
C PRO A 69 -6.95 3.71 -13.37
N GLU A 70 -6.57 2.44 -13.31
CA GLU A 70 -7.13 1.43 -12.40
C GLU A 70 -6.30 1.27 -11.11
N ALA A 71 -5.25 2.08 -10.92
CA ALA A 71 -4.39 2.02 -9.73
C ALA A 71 -5.21 2.10 -8.43
N TRP A 72 -6.22 2.95 -8.42
CA TRP A 72 -7.09 3.16 -7.25
C TRP A 72 -7.94 1.93 -6.92
N ASP A 73 -8.33 1.14 -7.93
CA ASP A 73 -9.08 -0.10 -7.74
C ASP A 73 -8.20 -1.23 -7.19
N LYS A 74 -6.87 -1.09 -7.28
CA LYS A 74 -5.88 -2.06 -6.77
C LYS A 74 -5.51 -1.82 -5.31
N LEU A 75 -5.94 -0.69 -4.74
CA LEU A 75 -5.85 -0.49 -3.30
C LEU A 75 -6.62 -1.59 -2.58
N PRO A 76 -6.12 -2.08 -1.44
CA PRO A 76 -6.80 -3.12 -0.70
C PRO A 76 -8.19 -2.62 -0.29
N THR A 77 -9.19 -3.14 -0.98
CA THR A 77 -10.58 -3.02 -0.60
C THR A 77 -10.84 -4.05 0.50
N LEU A 78 -11.50 -3.63 1.57
CA LEU A 78 -11.94 -4.50 2.66
C LEU A 78 -12.77 -5.66 2.10
N ALA A 79 -12.14 -6.81 1.90
CA ALA A 79 -12.73 -7.94 1.18
C ALA A 79 -13.80 -8.69 1.98
N MET A 80 -13.77 -8.58 3.32
CA MET A 80 -14.74 -9.22 4.19
C MET A 80 -14.81 -8.48 5.53
N ILE A 81 -15.99 -8.01 5.91
CA ILE A 81 -16.35 -7.88 7.32
C ILE A 81 -16.96 -9.23 7.65
N GLY A 82 -16.20 -10.12 8.29
CA GLY A 82 -16.80 -11.33 8.83
C GLY A 82 -17.91 -10.90 9.79
N ASP A 83 -19.14 -11.34 9.53
CA ASP A 83 -20.17 -11.20 10.56
C ASP A 83 -19.67 -11.90 11.84
N PRO A 84 -20.00 -11.36 13.03
CA PRO A 84 -19.58 -11.91 14.31
C PRO A 84 -19.70 -13.45 14.35
N PRO A 85 -18.73 -14.14 14.99
CA PRO A 85 -17.83 -13.64 16.02
C PRO A 85 -16.38 -13.29 15.59
N GLU A 86 -16.00 -13.38 14.31
CA GLU A 86 -14.59 -13.31 13.89
C GLU A 86 -14.29 -12.18 12.89
N PRO A 87 -14.14 -10.92 13.35
CA PRO A 87 -13.72 -9.83 12.49
C PRO A 87 -12.29 -10.04 12.00
N VAL A 88 -12.14 -10.16 10.68
CA VAL A 88 -10.88 -10.37 9.99
C VAL A 88 -10.68 -9.31 8.92
N MET A 89 -9.44 -8.85 8.75
CA MET A 89 -9.04 -8.00 7.63
C MET A 89 -7.98 -8.74 6.81
N ILE A 90 -8.10 -8.67 5.49
CA ILE A 90 -7.11 -9.20 4.54
C ILE A 90 -6.69 -8.06 3.60
N PHE A 91 -5.38 -7.84 3.46
CA PHE A 91 -4.80 -6.88 2.50
C PHE A 91 -3.45 -7.41 1.98
N VAL A 92 -2.96 -6.84 0.88
CA VAL A 92 -1.71 -7.28 0.22
C VAL A 92 -0.67 -6.19 0.27
N LEU A 93 0.41 -6.38 1.00
CA LEU A 93 1.56 -5.47 1.00
C LEU A 93 2.43 -5.70 -0.24
N PRO A 94 3.02 -4.63 -0.81
CA PRO A 94 3.95 -4.76 -1.93
C PRO A 94 5.23 -5.53 -1.53
N PRO A 95 6.04 -5.98 -2.51
CA PRO A 95 7.27 -6.72 -2.24
C PRO A 95 8.29 -5.90 -1.45
N GLU A 96 8.32 -4.59 -1.70
CA GLU A 96 9.18 -3.64 -1.01
C GLU A 96 8.34 -2.65 -0.21
N ILE A 97 8.64 -2.54 1.08
CA ILE A 97 7.94 -1.63 1.98
C ILE A 97 8.83 -0.40 2.22
N PRO A 98 8.30 0.81 1.95
CA PRO A 98 9.00 2.06 2.26
C PRO A 98 9.39 2.14 3.74
N ARG A 99 10.61 2.64 4.02
CA ARG A 99 11.11 2.70 5.40
C ARG A 99 10.41 3.76 6.24
N ASP A 100 9.94 4.79 5.57
CA ASP A 100 9.29 5.99 6.10
C ASP A 100 7.78 5.81 6.28
N VAL A 101 7.22 4.63 6.01
CA VAL A 101 5.78 4.36 6.12
C VAL A 101 5.49 3.41 7.28
N SER A 102 4.37 3.61 7.95
CA SER A 102 3.76 2.65 8.88
C SER A 102 2.37 2.25 8.43
N TYR A 103 2.05 0.97 8.55
CA TYR A 103 0.71 0.44 8.36
C TYR A 103 0.09 0.16 9.73
N VAL A 104 -1.11 0.69 9.97
CA VAL A 104 -1.80 0.61 11.26
C VAL A 104 -3.19 0.03 11.01
N VAL A 105 -3.49 -1.11 11.60
CA VAL A 105 -4.82 -1.72 11.58
C VAL A 105 -5.55 -1.28 12.84
N GLU A 106 -6.71 -0.66 12.67
CA GLU A 106 -7.50 -0.09 13.76
C GLU A 106 -8.92 -0.67 13.79
N MET A 107 -9.44 -0.90 14.99
CA MET A 107 -10.85 -1.13 15.24
C MET A 107 -11.51 0.17 15.70
N ILE A 108 -12.70 0.47 15.18
CA ILE A 108 -13.50 1.61 15.63
C ILE A 108 -14.63 1.09 16.51
N THR A 109 -14.73 1.57 17.75
CA THR A 109 -15.83 1.20 18.64
C THR A 109 -17.11 1.97 18.31
N ASP A 110 -18.23 1.56 18.91
CA ASP A 110 -19.53 2.22 18.76
C ASP A 110 -19.44 3.72 19.07
N GLY A 111 -18.74 4.08 20.16
CA GLY A 111 -18.47 5.46 20.57
C GLY A 111 -17.46 6.22 19.71
N GLY A 112 -17.01 5.67 18.59
CA GLY A 112 -16.07 6.31 17.66
C GLY A 112 -14.61 6.28 18.11
N LYS A 113 -14.30 5.58 19.21
CA LYS A 113 -12.92 5.41 19.68
C LYS A 113 -12.16 4.49 18.72
N ARG A 114 -10.95 4.88 18.35
CA ARG A 114 -10.03 4.06 17.55
C ARG A 114 -9.12 3.26 18.49
N ILE A 115 -9.00 1.97 18.22
CA ILE A 115 -8.15 1.04 18.96
C ILE A 115 -7.18 0.43 17.96
N GLU A 116 -5.88 0.63 18.17
CA GLU A 116 -4.84 0.00 17.35
C GLU A 116 -4.81 -1.51 17.66
N ILE A 117 -5.01 -2.32 16.62
CA ILE A 117 -4.98 -3.78 16.68
C ILE A 117 -3.60 -4.28 16.28
N ALA A 118 -3.04 -3.71 15.21
CA ALA A 118 -1.72 -4.10 14.73
C ALA A 118 -1.02 -2.94 14.03
N ARG A 119 0.30 -2.95 14.08
CA ARG A 119 1.15 -1.95 13.46
C ARG A 119 2.39 -2.57 12.86
N LYS A 120 2.80 -2.06 11.71
CA LYS A 120 4.08 -2.38 11.07
C LYS A 120 4.77 -1.09 10.68
N ASN A 121 5.92 -0.84 11.30
CA ASN A 121 6.76 0.32 10.99
C ASN A 121 7.80 -0.09 9.93
N GLY A 122 7.57 0.34 8.69
CA GLY A 122 8.44 0.13 7.55
C GLY A 122 8.80 -1.33 7.38
N ARG A 123 10.11 -1.62 7.36
CA ARG A 123 10.63 -2.99 7.20
C ARG A 123 10.61 -3.82 8.49
N GLY A 124 10.19 -3.25 9.62
CA GLY A 124 10.12 -3.93 10.92
C GLY A 124 9.06 -5.03 10.97
N GLY A 125 9.01 -5.78 12.08
CA GLY A 125 7.95 -6.76 12.33
C GLY A 125 6.58 -6.11 12.57
N TRP A 126 5.52 -6.92 12.51
CA TRP A 126 4.22 -6.53 13.06
C TRP A 126 4.28 -6.55 14.59
N ILE A 127 3.67 -5.56 15.23
CA ILE A 127 3.44 -5.46 16.66
C ILE A 127 1.96 -5.18 16.92
N GLY A 128 1.47 -5.48 18.12
CA GLY A 128 0.08 -5.21 18.50
C GLY A 128 -0.57 -6.39 19.21
N THR A 129 -1.88 -6.32 19.35
CA THR A 129 -2.70 -7.34 20.00
C THR A 129 -3.31 -8.32 19.01
N GLY A 130 -3.51 -7.92 17.74
CA GLY A 130 -4.10 -8.78 16.72
C GLY A 130 -3.25 -9.98 16.34
N GLU A 131 -3.92 -11.07 15.97
CA GLU A 131 -3.26 -12.23 15.39
C GLU A 131 -2.96 -11.97 13.91
N ILE A 132 -1.69 -12.15 13.53
CA ILE A 132 -1.21 -11.83 12.17
C ILE A 132 -0.73 -13.10 11.48
N SER A 133 -1.40 -13.47 10.38
CA SER A 133 -0.89 -14.46 9.46
C SER A 133 -0.43 -13.80 8.16
N ARG A 134 0.57 -14.41 7.52
CA ARG A 134 1.24 -13.86 6.33
C ARG A 134 1.45 -14.95 5.31
N GLN A 135 1.12 -14.66 4.06
CA GLN A 135 1.36 -15.53 2.93
C GLN A 135 2.13 -14.75 1.86
N LYS A 136 3.30 -15.25 1.48
CA LYS A 136 4.05 -14.69 0.36
C LYS A 136 3.42 -15.15 -0.95
N LEU A 137 3.18 -14.21 -1.85
CA LEU A 137 2.62 -14.45 -3.17
C LEU A 137 3.72 -14.64 -4.22
N GLU A 138 3.36 -15.14 -5.40
CA GLU A 138 4.32 -15.47 -6.47
C GLU A 138 5.04 -14.24 -7.04
N ASP A 139 4.38 -13.08 -7.03
CA ASP A 139 4.90 -11.78 -7.46
C ASP A 139 5.83 -11.11 -6.41
N GLY A 140 6.04 -11.76 -5.27
CA GLY A 140 6.83 -11.24 -4.16
C GLY A 140 6.04 -10.38 -3.17
N CYS A 141 4.78 -10.05 -3.45
CA CYS A 141 3.88 -9.39 -2.52
C CYS A 141 3.60 -10.27 -1.30
N THR A 142 3.06 -9.68 -0.24
CA THR A 142 2.68 -10.40 0.97
C THR A 142 1.22 -10.15 1.30
N GLN A 143 0.38 -11.18 1.19
CA GLN A 143 -0.94 -11.14 1.78
C GLN A 143 -0.81 -11.18 3.30
N VAL A 144 -1.47 -10.25 3.97
CA VAL A 144 -1.55 -10.12 5.43
C VAL A 144 -3.00 -10.33 5.83
N THR A 145 -3.20 -11.21 6.80
CA THR A 145 -4.49 -11.42 7.45
C THR A 145 -4.36 -11.02 8.90
N VAL A 146 -5.25 -10.15 9.36
CA VAL A 146 -5.30 -9.63 10.73
C VAL A 146 -6.63 -10.03 11.37
N GLN A 147 -6.55 -10.73 12.49
CA GLN A 147 -7.71 -11.14 13.28
C GLN A 147 -7.70 -10.42 14.63
N ILE A 148 -8.89 -10.00 15.08
CA ILE A 148 -9.03 -9.44 16.43
C ILE A 148 -8.94 -10.60 17.44
N PRO A 149 -8.24 -10.43 18.57
CA PRO A 149 -8.18 -11.46 19.60
C PRO A 149 -9.56 -11.77 20.15
N LEU A 150 -9.85 -13.05 20.37
CA LEU A 150 -11.13 -13.53 20.93
C LEU A 150 -11.43 -12.96 22.33
N GLU A 151 -10.39 -12.52 23.05
CA GLU A 151 -10.50 -11.95 24.40
C GLU A 151 -10.83 -10.45 24.41
N MET A 152 -10.83 -9.80 23.24
CA MET A 152 -11.17 -8.39 23.13
C MET A 152 -12.69 -8.22 23.10
N GLU A 153 -13.22 -7.28 23.88
CA GLU A 153 -14.65 -6.94 23.84
C GLU A 153 -14.96 -6.34 22.46
N ILE A 154 -15.56 -7.16 21.59
CA ILE A 154 -16.04 -6.74 20.27
C ILE A 154 -17.29 -5.89 20.50
N PRO A 155 -17.37 -4.67 19.95
CA PRO A 155 -18.58 -3.85 20.03
C PRO A 155 -19.81 -4.61 19.55
N GLU A 156 -20.97 -4.41 20.20
CA GLU A 156 -22.23 -5.05 19.79
C GLU A 156 -22.59 -4.72 18.33
N VAL A 157 -22.15 -3.54 17.85
CA VAL A 157 -22.19 -3.17 16.43
C VAL A 157 -20.76 -3.11 15.89
N ALA A 158 -20.26 -4.25 15.42
CA ALA A 158 -18.91 -4.32 14.84
C ALA A 158 -18.77 -3.35 13.65
N LYS A 159 -17.99 -2.28 13.83
CA LYS A 159 -17.53 -1.47 12.70
C LYS A 159 -16.37 -2.19 12.02
N PRO A 160 -16.21 -2.03 10.70
CA PRO A 160 -15.09 -2.62 9.98
C PRO A 160 -13.75 -2.20 10.61
N LEU A 161 -12.80 -3.14 10.61
CA LEU A 161 -11.40 -2.80 10.78
C LEU A 161 -11.00 -1.80 9.68
N ARG A 162 -10.09 -0.87 10.00
CA ARG A 162 -9.52 0.08 9.02
C ARG A 162 -8.02 -0.07 8.94
N LEU A 163 -7.50 0.01 7.71
CA LEU A 163 -6.07 0.16 7.46
C LEU A 163 -5.76 1.63 7.30
N ARG A 164 -4.90 2.16 8.16
CA ARG A 164 -4.37 3.52 8.09
C ARG A 164 -2.90 3.46 7.74
N VAL A 165 -2.47 4.35 6.85
CA VAL A 165 -1.06 4.50 6.47
C VAL A 165 -0.57 5.87 6.93
N GLU A 166 0.59 5.91 7.56
CA GLU A 166 1.18 7.13 8.10
C GLU A 166 2.68 7.20 7.86
N PHE A 167 3.24 8.41 7.83
CA PHE A 167 4.69 8.58 7.84
C PHE A 167 5.27 8.26 9.21
N GLN A 168 6.47 7.69 9.21
CA GLN A 168 7.30 7.64 10.41
C GLN A 168 7.88 9.02 10.70
N PRO A 169 7.93 9.43 11.98
CA PRO A 169 8.61 10.65 12.40
C PRO A 169 10.13 10.58 12.19
#